data_AF-Q48F94-F1
#
_entry.id   AF-Q48F94-F1
#
_cell.length_a   1.000
_cell.length_b   1.000
_cell.length_c   1.000
_cell.angle_alpha   90.00
_cell.angle_beta   90.00
_cell.angle_gamma   90.00
#
_symmetry.space_group_name_H-M   'P 1'
#
loop_
_entity.id
_entity.type
_entity.pdbx_description
1 polymer ?
#
loop_
_entity_poly.entity_id
_entity_poly.type
_entity_poly.pdbx_seq_one_letter_code
_entity_poly.pdbx_strand_id
1 'polypeptide(L)'
;MDDNKKKALAAALGQIERQFGKGAVMRMGDHDRQAIPAISTGSLGLDIALGIGGLPKGRIVEIYGPESSGKTTLTLSVIAQAQKMGATCAFVDAEHALDPEYAGKLGVNVDDLLVSQPDTGEQALEITDMLVRSNAIDVIVVDSVAALVPKAEIEGEMGDMHVGLQARLMSQALRKITGNIKNANCLVIFINQIRMKIGVMFGSPETTTGGNALKFYASVRLDIRRTGAVKEGDEVVGSETRVKVVKNKVAPPFRQAEFQILYGKGIYLNGEIVDLAVLHGFVEKSGAWYSYQGSKIGQGKANSAKFLADNPEICKALEKQIRDKLLTPGVDTKAVGSREAAVADDMAEADADI
;
A
#
# COMPACT_ATOMS: atom_id res chain seq x y z
N MET A 1 1.61 -35.54 23.75
CA MET A 1 2.90 -35.84 23.08
C MET A 1 3.61 -36.88 23.92
N ASP A 2 3.98 -37.99 23.30
CA ASP A 2 4.96 -38.96 23.81
C ASP A 2 6.21 -38.21 24.33
N ASP A 3 6.69 -38.54 25.53
CA ASP A 3 7.78 -37.81 26.19
C ASP A 3 9.09 -37.91 25.41
N ASN A 4 9.29 -38.99 24.65
CA ASN A 4 10.40 -39.10 23.71
C ASN A 4 10.32 -38.03 22.61
N LYS A 5 9.13 -37.74 22.08
CA LYS A 5 8.93 -36.68 21.08
C LYS A 5 9.21 -35.30 21.66
N LYS A 6 8.82 -35.04 22.91
CA LYS A 6 9.12 -33.75 23.57
C LYS A 6 10.62 -33.53 23.76
N LYS A 7 11.34 -34.56 24.19
CA LYS A 7 12.80 -34.50 24.40
C LYS A 7 13.55 -34.29 23.07
N ALA A 8 13.17 -35.03 22.03
CA ALA A 8 13.74 -34.87 20.70
C ALA A 8 13.47 -33.47 20.12
N LEU A 9 12.24 -32.96 20.29
CA LEU A 9 11.87 -31.60 19.87
C LEU A 9 12.68 -30.54 20.61
N ALA A 10 12.84 -30.65 21.93
CA ALA A 10 13.62 -29.70 22.72
C ALA A 10 15.11 -29.70 22.31
N ALA A 11 15.69 -30.87 22.04
CA ALA A 11 17.05 -30.99 21.54
C ALA A 11 17.21 -30.33 20.15
N ALA A 12 16.27 -30.58 19.24
CA ALA A 12 16.26 -29.96 17.91
C ALA A 12 16.13 -28.43 17.98
N LEU A 13 15.20 -27.91 18.79
CA LEU A 13 15.03 -26.48 19.01
C LEU A 13 16.30 -25.83 19.57
N GLY A 14 16.93 -26.45 20.57
CA GLY A 14 18.18 -25.96 21.15
C GLY A 14 19.36 -26.00 20.16
N GLN A 15 19.42 -27.00 19.28
CA GLN A 15 20.42 -27.05 18.22
C GLN A 15 20.22 -25.93 17.19
N ILE A 16 18.98 -25.68 16.78
CA ILE A 16 18.63 -24.61 15.84
C ILE A 16 18.99 -23.25 16.42
N GLU A 17 18.64 -22.98 17.69
CA GLU A 17 18.95 -21.70 18.34
C GLU A 17 20.47 -21.47 18.47
N ARG A 18 21.25 -22.53 18.72
CA ARG A 18 22.73 -22.44 18.76
C ARG A 18 23.34 -22.17 17.38
N GLN A 19 22.80 -22.77 16.32
CA GLN A 19 23.34 -22.65 14.97
C GLN A 19 22.93 -21.34 14.28
N PHE A 20 21.70 -20.87 14.50
CA PHE A 20 21.10 -19.77 13.75
C PHE A 20 20.74 -18.55 14.61
N GLY A 21 20.94 -18.62 15.93
CA GLY A 21 20.68 -17.54 16.87
C GLY A 21 19.30 -17.60 17.52
N LYS A 22 19.10 -16.74 18.53
CA LYS A 22 17.84 -16.61 19.24
C LYS A 22 16.72 -16.21 18.30
N GLY A 23 15.58 -16.90 18.39
CA GLY A 23 14.40 -16.63 17.57
C GLY A 23 14.43 -17.25 16.17
N ALA A 24 15.44 -18.06 15.82
CA ALA A 24 15.46 -18.78 14.55
C ALA A 24 14.26 -19.72 14.38
N VAL A 25 13.82 -20.37 15.47
CA VAL A 25 12.56 -21.13 15.54
C VAL A 25 11.91 -20.87 16.90
N MET A 26 10.60 -20.61 16.88
CA MET A 26 9.77 -20.27 18.03
C MET A 26 8.36 -20.80 17.79
N ARG A 27 7.55 -20.99 18.85
CA ARG A 27 6.14 -21.34 18.62
C ARG A 27 5.38 -20.08 18.26
N MET A 28 4.45 -20.20 17.32
CA MET A 28 3.65 -19.07 16.85
C MET A 28 2.85 -18.37 17.98
N GLY A 29 2.53 -19.09 19.05
CA GLY A 29 1.81 -18.55 20.21
C GLY A 29 2.70 -17.98 21.31
N ASP A 30 4.04 -18.08 21.21
CA ASP A 30 4.95 -17.57 22.24
C ASP A 30 5.14 -16.04 22.13
N HIS A 31 4.67 -15.43 21.04
CA HIS A 31 4.52 -13.98 20.93
C HIS A 31 3.06 -13.59 21.13
N ASP A 32 2.86 -12.52 21.90
CA ASP A 32 1.59 -11.79 21.88
C ASP A 32 1.25 -11.48 20.43
N ARG A 33 0.00 -11.76 20.03
CA ARG A 33 -0.52 -11.40 18.70
C ARG A 33 -0.59 -9.88 18.61
N GLN A 34 0.54 -9.25 18.32
CA GLN A 34 0.64 -7.81 18.14
C GLN A 34 0.02 -7.43 16.80
N ALA A 35 -0.72 -6.34 16.78
CA ALA A 35 -1.21 -5.75 15.54
C ALA A 35 -0.02 -5.46 14.60
N ILE A 36 -0.20 -5.75 13.31
CA ILE A 36 0.85 -5.46 12.32
C ILE A 36 0.97 -3.93 12.23
N PRO A 37 2.15 -3.34 12.52
CA PRO A 37 2.32 -1.89 12.43
C PRO A 37 2.07 -1.41 11.01
N ALA A 38 1.39 -0.28 10.87
CA ALA A 38 0.97 0.27 9.59
C ALA A 38 1.26 1.78 9.49
N ILE A 39 1.50 2.26 8.27
CA ILE A 39 1.62 3.69 7.94
C ILE A 39 0.34 4.10 7.19
N SER A 40 -0.32 5.17 7.64
CA SER A 40 -1.51 5.69 6.96
C SER A 40 -1.21 6.08 5.52
N THR A 41 -2.17 5.84 4.64
CA THR A 41 -2.10 6.25 3.23
C THR A 41 -2.42 7.71 3.00
N GLY A 42 -2.89 8.42 4.04
CA GLY A 42 -3.45 9.77 3.92
C GLY A 42 -4.90 9.80 3.44
N SER A 43 -5.44 8.67 2.94
CA SER A 43 -6.86 8.46 2.65
C SER A 43 -7.49 7.62 3.76
N LEU A 44 -8.50 8.15 4.44
CA LEU A 44 -9.22 7.42 5.48
C LEU A 44 -9.96 6.22 4.89
N GLY A 45 -10.61 6.40 3.74
CA GLY A 45 -11.29 5.32 3.04
C GLY A 45 -10.35 4.18 2.66
N LEU A 46 -9.14 4.50 2.19
CA LEU A 46 -8.15 3.49 1.82
C LEU A 46 -7.57 2.78 3.05
N ASP A 47 -7.30 3.51 4.14
CA ASP A 47 -6.88 2.91 5.41
C ASP A 47 -7.90 1.88 5.94
N ILE A 48 -9.20 2.19 5.80
CA ILE A 48 -10.32 1.27 6.12
C ILE A 48 -10.36 0.08 5.15
N ALA A 49 -10.20 0.33 3.85
CA ALA A 49 -10.19 -0.72 2.83
C ALA A 49 -9.02 -1.70 3.03
N LEU A 50 -7.88 -1.22 3.54
CA LEU A 50 -6.72 -2.04 3.90
C LEU A 50 -6.94 -2.90 5.15
N GLY A 51 -7.89 -2.53 6.00
CA GLY A 51 -8.36 -3.31 7.15
C GLY A 51 -7.47 -3.24 8.39
N ILE A 52 -6.21 -2.83 8.26
CA ILE A 52 -5.29 -2.62 9.38
C ILE A 52 -4.98 -1.14 9.64
N GLY A 53 -5.66 -0.23 8.95
CA GLY A 53 -5.49 1.22 9.10
C GLY A 53 -4.35 1.85 8.29
N GLY A 54 -3.74 1.12 7.35
CA GLY A 54 -2.67 1.63 6.50
C GLY A 54 -1.86 0.54 5.80
N LEU A 55 -0.72 0.92 5.24
CA LEU A 55 0.24 0.01 4.60
C LEU A 55 1.13 -0.68 5.64
N PRO A 56 1.30 -2.02 5.57
CA PRO A 56 2.01 -2.76 6.62
C PRO A 56 3.53 -2.53 6.59
N LYS A 57 4.12 -2.11 7.71
CA LYS A 57 5.57 -2.03 7.89
C LYS A 57 6.22 -3.41 7.78
N GLY A 58 7.49 -3.43 7.36
CA GLY A 58 8.26 -4.66 7.16
C GLY A 58 7.76 -5.50 5.98
N ARG A 59 7.10 -4.89 4.98
CA ARG A 59 6.51 -5.58 3.82
C ARG A 59 6.74 -4.80 2.54
N ILE A 60 6.55 -5.51 1.42
CA ILE A 60 6.51 -4.95 0.07
C ILE A 60 5.07 -4.63 -0.31
N VAL A 61 4.85 -3.46 -0.90
CA VAL A 61 3.58 -3.01 -1.47
C VAL A 61 3.80 -2.65 -2.94
N GLU A 62 2.83 -2.97 -3.80
CA GLU A 62 2.83 -2.51 -5.20
C GLU A 62 1.63 -1.59 -5.43
N ILE A 63 1.86 -0.41 -6.00
CA ILE A 63 0.83 0.53 -6.43
C ILE A 63 0.92 0.67 -7.94
N TYR A 64 -0.10 0.22 -8.65
CA TYR A 64 -0.12 0.26 -10.11
C TYR A 64 -1.41 0.86 -10.65
N GLY A 65 -1.34 1.37 -11.86
CA GLY A 65 -2.46 2.07 -12.48
C GLY A 65 -2.07 2.77 -13.78
N PRO A 66 -3.06 3.34 -14.49
CA PRO A 66 -2.80 4.16 -15.68
C PRO A 66 -1.89 5.35 -15.40
N GLU A 67 -1.43 6.02 -16.45
CA GLU A 67 -0.85 7.36 -16.33
C GLU A 67 -1.82 8.33 -15.64
N SER A 68 -1.28 9.31 -14.92
CA SER A 68 -2.06 10.37 -14.25
C SER A 68 -3.17 9.87 -13.31
N SER A 69 -3.08 8.63 -12.82
CA SER A 69 -4.06 8.07 -11.89
C SER A 69 -3.83 8.48 -10.43
N GLY A 70 -2.69 9.08 -10.10
CA GLY A 70 -2.33 9.51 -8.74
C GLY A 70 -1.37 8.57 -8.00
N LYS A 71 -0.66 7.66 -8.69
CA LYS A 71 0.31 6.72 -8.07
C LYS A 71 1.35 7.45 -7.21
N THR A 72 2.09 8.38 -7.82
CA THR A 72 3.12 9.17 -7.14
C THR A 72 2.51 10.11 -6.09
N THR A 73 1.34 10.69 -6.33
CA THR A 73 0.63 11.48 -5.32
C THR A 73 0.28 10.66 -4.07
N LEU A 74 -0.19 9.41 -4.25
CA LEU A 74 -0.52 8.52 -3.14
C LEU A 74 0.74 8.12 -2.36
N THR A 75 1.87 7.84 -3.02
CA THR A 75 3.11 7.51 -2.32
C THR A 75 3.71 8.69 -1.58
N LEU A 76 3.66 9.89 -2.16
CA LEU A 76 4.05 11.13 -1.47
C LEU A 76 3.15 11.40 -0.26
N SER A 77 1.86 11.08 -0.33
CA SER A 77 0.96 11.16 0.82
C SER A 77 1.38 10.19 1.94
N VAL A 78 1.72 8.94 1.61
CA VAL A 78 2.25 7.97 2.58
C VAL A 78 3.53 8.47 3.23
N ILE A 79 4.47 9.02 2.45
CA ILE A 79 5.71 9.62 2.97
C ILE A 79 5.39 10.77 3.93
N ALA A 80 4.49 11.68 3.57
CA ALA A 80 4.08 12.79 4.44
C ALA A 80 3.47 12.28 5.76
N GLN A 81 2.65 11.23 5.72
CA GLN A 81 2.10 10.62 6.94
C GLN A 81 3.18 9.95 7.80
N ALA A 82 4.14 9.27 7.17
CA ALA A 82 5.26 8.65 7.87
C ALA A 82 6.14 9.71 8.55
N GLN A 83 6.54 10.77 7.85
CA GLN A 83 7.37 11.85 8.38
C GLN A 83 6.68 12.58 9.55
N LYS A 84 5.34 12.76 9.50
CA LYS A 84 4.56 13.30 10.64
C LYS A 84 4.67 12.45 11.91
N MET A 85 4.95 11.16 11.77
CA MET A 85 5.21 10.24 12.88
C MET A 85 6.69 10.16 13.29
N GLY A 86 7.55 11.02 12.72
CA GLY A 86 8.99 11.04 12.96
C GLY A 86 9.77 9.98 12.21
N ALA A 87 9.19 9.40 11.16
CA ALA A 87 9.81 8.33 10.38
C ALA A 87 10.76 8.85 9.30
N THR A 88 11.85 8.14 9.04
CA THR A 88 12.82 8.46 7.97
C THR A 88 12.38 7.82 6.66
N CYS A 89 12.32 8.61 5.58
CA CYS A 89 11.82 8.16 4.29
C CYS A 89 12.88 8.32 3.18
N ALA A 90 12.83 7.44 2.19
CA ALA A 90 13.63 7.54 0.97
C ALA A 90 12.78 7.34 -0.30
N PHE A 91 13.20 8.00 -1.38
CA PHE A 91 12.56 7.93 -2.69
C PHE A 91 13.62 7.61 -3.76
N VAL A 92 13.47 6.47 -4.42
CA VAL A 92 14.28 6.05 -5.56
C VAL A 92 13.51 6.43 -6.82
N ASP A 93 13.87 7.58 -7.39
CA ASP A 93 13.27 8.18 -8.57
C ASP A 93 13.97 7.66 -9.82
N ALA A 94 13.59 6.46 -10.26
CA ALA A 94 14.05 5.88 -11.53
C ALA A 94 13.38 6.53 -12.75
N GLU A 95 12.21 7.18 -12.60
CA GLU A 95 11.55 7.94 -13.67
C GLU A 95 12.13 9.34 -13.88
N HIS A 96 12.96 9.84 -12.96
CA HIS A 96 13.60 11.16 -13.00
C HIS A 96 12.57 12.30 -13.10
N ALA A 97 11.42 12.13 -12.45
CA ALA A 97 10.24 12.98 -12.62
C ALA A 97 9.66 13.50 -11.29
N LEU A 98 10.35 13.29 -10.16
CA LEU A 98 9.90 13.80 -8.88
C LEU A 98 10.04 15.33 -8.83
N ASP A 99 8.93 16.03 -8.58
CA ASP A 99 8.89 17.47 -8.34
C ASP A 99 8.93 17.76 -6.81
N PRO A 100 10.03 18.35 -6.29
CA PRO A 100 10.15 18.68 -4.87
C PRO A 100 9.13 19.74 -4.41
N GLU A 101 8.77 20.71 -5.25
CA GLU A 101 7.79 21.75 -4.91
C GLU A 101 6.40 21.14 -4.75
N TYR A 102 6.02 20.23 -5.68
CA TYR A 102 4.79 19.48 -5.56
C TYR A 102 4.78 18.58 -4.32
N ALA A 103 5.87 17.85 -4.04
CA ALA A 103 6.00 17.03 -2.84
C ALA A 103 5.80 17.86 -1.55
N GLY A 104 6.43 19.03 -1.47
CA GLY A 104 6.27 19.96 -0.35
C GLY A 104 4.81 20.41 -0.17
N LYS A 105 4.10 20.71 -1.26
CA LYS A 105 2.66 21.04 -1.23
C LYS A 105 1.78 19.90 -0.71
N LEU A 106 2.20 18.65 -0.89
CA LEU A 106 1.52 17.46 -0.33
C LEU A 106 1.84 17.21 1.16
N GLY A 107 2.70 18.03 1.76
CA GLY A 107 3.10 17.94 3.16
C GLY A 107 4.31 17.03 3.41
N VAL A 108 5.07 16.68 2.37
CA VAL A 108 6.36 16.01 2.52
C VAL A 108 7.38 17.02 3.06
N ASN A 109 8.13 16.64 4.08
CA ASN A 109 9.32 17.39 4.47
C ASN A 109 10.44 17.05 3.47
N VAL A 110 10.61 17.93 2.49
CA VAL A 110 11.56 17.75 1.38
C VAL A 110 13.02 17.76 1.87
N ASP A 111 13.33 18.56 2.89
CA ASP A 111 14.69 18.69 3.42
C ASP A 111 15.19 17.39 4.07
N ASP A 112 14.28 16.60 4.65
CA ASP A 112 14.58 15.31 5.30
C ASP A 112 14.29 14.09 4.40
N LEU A 113 13.81 14.28 3.16
CA LEU A 113 13.54 13.18 2.24
C LEU A 113 14.83 12.78 1.50
N LEU A 114 15.30 11.55 1.72
CA LEU A 114 16.43 11.02 0.95
C LEU A 114 15.97 10.71 -0.48
N VAL A 115 16.64 11.26 -1.49
CA VAL A 115 16.33 11.02 -2.90
C VAL A 115 17.52 10.38 -3.61
N SER A 116 17.25 9.40 -4.46
CA SER A 116 18.24 8.79 -5.35
C SER A 116 17.67 8.72 -6.76
N GLN A 117 18.46 9.18 -7.74
CA GLN A 117 18.18 9.04 -9.17
C GLN A 117 19.21 8.07 -9.76
N PRO A 118 18.90 6.76 -9.80
CA PRO A 118 19.83 5.76 -10.29
C PRO A 118 19.92 5.79 -11.82
N ASP A 119 21.08 5.38 -12.34
CA ASP A 119 21.39 5.19 -13.75
C ASP A 119 20.83 3.86 -14.29
N THR A 120 20.74 2.82 -13.44
CA THR A 120 20.35 1.46 -13.85
C THR A 120 19.39 0.80 -12.86
N GLY A 121 18.64 -0.20 -13.33
CA GLY A 121 17.74 -1.00 -12.49
C GLY A 121 18.48 -1.78 -11.40
N GLU A 122 19.67 -2.32 -11.69
CA GLU A 122 20.52 -2.98 -10.70
C GLU A 122 20.91 -2.02 -9.57
N GLN A 123 21.41 -0.83 -9.93
CA GLN A 123 21.83 0.19 -8.98
C GLN A 123 20.65 0.64 -8.10
N ALA A 124 19.48 0.88 -8.68
CA ALA A 124 18.27 1.25 -7.94
C ALA A 124 17.91 0.21 -6.85
N LEU A 125 17.96 -1.08 -7.21
CA LEU A 125 17.63 -2.18 -6.31
C LEU A 125 18.72 -2.43 -5.27
N GLU A 126 19.99 -2.22 -5.61
CA GLU A 126 21.11 -2.26 -4.66
C GLU A 126 21.04 -1.14 -3.64
N ILE A 127 20.74 0.09 -4.06
CA ILE A 127 20.51 1.24 -3.17
C ILE A 127 19.34 0.92 -2.22
N THR A 128 18.24 0.40 -2.75
CA THR A 128 17.08 -0.03 -1.94
C THR A 128 17.51 -1.06 -0.88
N ASP A 129 18.28 -2.08 -1.26
CA ASP A 129 18.76 -3.12 -0.33
C ASP A 129 19.71 -2.55 0.73
N MET A 130 20.62 -1.63 0.36
CA MET A 130 21.53 -0.96 1.29
C MET A 130 20.78 -0.10 2.30
N LEU A 131 19.80 0.68 1.85
CA LEU A 131 18.95 1.50 2.71
C LEU A 131 18.16 0.63 3.69
N VAL A 132 17.57 -0.48 3.24
CA VAL A 132 16.87 -1.42 4.12
C VAL A 132 17.83 -2.02 5.15
N ARG A 133 19.02 -2.49 4.73
CA ARG A 133 20.00 -3.10 5.65
C ARG A 133 20.56 -2.13 6.69
N SER A 134 20.50 -0.82 6.43
CA SER A 134 20.93 0.18 7.40
C SER A 134 20.08 0.17 8.69
N ASN A 135 18.85 -0.37 8.63
CA ASN A 135 17.83 -0.28 9.68
C ASN A 135 17.47 1.17 10.09
N ALA A 136 17.84 2.16 9.27
CA ALA A 136 17.61 3.58 9.54
C ALA A 136 16.43 4.17 8.75
N ILE A 137 15.84 3.41 7.82
CA ILE A 137 14.76 3.86 6.94
C ILE A 137 13.47 3.12 7.24
N ASP A 138 12.39 3.88 7.46
CA ASP A 138 11.07 3.34 7.75
C ASP A 138 10.23 3.09 6.49
N VAL A 139 10.37 3.95 5.47
CA VAL A 139 9.61 3.88 4.22
C VAL A 139 10.52 4.15 3.03
N ILE A 140 10.50 3.28 2.02
CA ILE A 140 11.17 3.48 0.74
C ILE A 140 10.14 3.39 -0.38
N VAL A 141 10.15 4.37 -1.29
CA VAL A 141 9.38 4.34 -2.53
C VAL A 141 10.32 4.13 -3.71
N VAL A 142 9.96 3.26 -4.64
CA VAL A 142 10.67 3.05 -5.91
C VAL A 142 9.73 3.43 -7.04
N ASP A 143 10.01 4.56 -7.71
CA ASP A 143 9.21 5.12 -8.81
C ASP A 143 10.03 5.12 -10.11
N SER A 144 9.84 4.19 -11.04
CA SER A 144 8.91 3.05 -11.03
C SER A 144 9.59 1.78 -11.50
N VAL A 145 8.94 0.63 -11.29
CA VAL A 145 9.40 -0.67 -11.80
C VAL A 145 9.62 -0.64 -13.30
N ALA A 146 8.82 0.13 -14.05
CA ALA A 146 8.96 0.22 -15.49
C ALA A 146 10.27 0.89 -15.93
N ALA A 147 10.80 1.80 -15.09
CA ALA A 147 12.06 2.50 -15.32
C ALA A 147 13.30 1.77 -14.75
N LEU A 148 13.12 0.59 -14.13
CA LEU A 148 14.23 -0.26 -13.68
C LEU A 148 14.84 -1.00 -14.87
N VAL A 149 15.48 -0.27 -15.77
CA VAL A 149 16.10 -0.82 -16.99
C VAL A 149 17.44 -1.47 -16.64
N PRO A 150 17.64 -2.76 -16.95
CA PRO A 150 18.90 -3.44 -16.69
C PRO A 150 20.09 -2.77 -17.40
N LYS A 151 21.27 -2.78 -16.76
CA LYS A 151 22.49 -2.19 -17.31
C LYS A 151 22.80 -2.64 -18.75
N ALA A 152 22.66 -3.94 -19.04
CA ALA A 152 22.93 -4.48 -20.37
C ALA A 152 21.97 -3.93 -21.44
N GLU A 153 20.73 -3.59 -21.07
CA GLU A 153 19.76 -2.98 -21.98
C GLU A 153 20.07 -1.50 -22.23
N ILE A 154 20.62 -0.79 -21.23
CA ILE A 154 21.07 0.61 -21.36
C ILE A 154 22.33 0.72 -22.22
N GLU A 155 23.28 -0.21 -22.06
CA GLU A 155 24.54 -0.23 -22.82
C GLU A 155 24.38 -0.80 -24.24
N GLY A 156 23.28 -1.52 -24.50
CA GLY A 156 22.95 -2.08 -25.81
C GLY A 156 22.41 -1.03 -26.79
N GLU A 157 22.23 -1.45 -28.05
CA GLU A 157 21.63 -0.60 -29.07
C GLU A 157 20.10 -0.68 -29.05
N MET A 158 19.45 0.38 -29.54
CA MET A 158 18.00 0.38 -29.72
C MET A 158 17.59 -0.74 -30.70
N GLY A 159 16.84 -1.72 -30.21
CA GLY A 159 16.39 -2.87 -30.99
C GLY A 159 17.03 -4.20 -30.57
N ASP A 160 18.04 -4.17 -29.70
CA ASP A 160 18.63 -5.38 -29.14
C ASP A 160 17.60 -6.18 -28.33
N MET A 161 17.56 -7.50 -28.56
CA MET A 161 16.59 -8.39 -27.93
C MET A 161 17.02 -8.81 -26.52
N HIS A 162 16.50 -8.14 -25.50
CA HIS A 162 16.73 -8.46 -24.09
C HIS A 162 15.52 -9.19 -23.46
N VAL A 163 15.28 -10.44 -23.86
CA VAL A 163 14.05 -11.15 -23.46
C VAL A 163 14.04 -11.47 -21.96
N GLY A 164 13.11 -10.83 -21.22
CA GLY A 164 12.83 -11.14 -19.81
C GLY A 164 13.92 -10.73 -18.82
N LEU A 165 14.89 -9.90 -19.24
CA LEU A 165 16.02 -9.51 -18.41
C LEU A 165 15.57 -8.79 -17.13
N GLN A 166 14.68 -7.79 -17.27
CA GLN A 166 14.10 -7.07 -16.13
C GLN A 166 13.32 -8.01 -15.17
N ALA A 167 12.60 -9.00 -15.70
CA ALA A 167 11.87 -9.95 -14.87
C ALA A 167 12.80 -10.83 -14.02
N ARG A 168 13.96 -11.23 -14.57
CA ARG A 168 14.99 -11.97 -13.84
C ARG A 168 15.65 -11.10 -12.78
N LEU A 169 15.97 -9.84 -13.11
CA LEU A 169 16.49 -8.85 -12.18
C LEU A 169 15.56 -8.66 -10.97
N MET A 170 14.28 -8.38 -11.22
CA MET A 170 13.27 -8.23 -10.17
C MET A 170 13.15 -9.49 -9.29
N SER A 171 13.16 -10.67 -9.91
CA SER A 171 13.10 -11.95 -9.18
C SER A 171 14.30 -12.15 -8.25
N GLN A 172 15.50 -11.80 -8.70
CA GLN A 172 16.72 -11.89 -7.91
C GLN A 172 16.73 -10.87 -6.77
N ALA A 173 16.40 -9.62 -7.07
CA ALA A 173 16.40 -8.53 -6.10
C ALA A 173 15.37 -8.77 -4.99
N LEU A 174 14.11 -9.07 -5.33
CA LEU A 174 13.06 -9.30 -4.34
C LEU A 174 13.39 -10.50 -3.44
N ARG A 175 14.04 -11.54 -3.97
CA ARG A 175 14.51 -12.69 -3.17
C ARG A 175 15.53 -12.27 -2.11
N LYS A 176 16.44 -11.36 -2.44
CA LYS A 176 17.45 -10.83 -1.49
C LYS A 176 16.84 -9.87 -0.47
N ILE A 177 16.06 -8.92 -0.94
CA ILE A 177 15.64 -7.74 -0.16
C ILE A 177 14.50 -8.09 0.81
N THR A 178 13.61 -9.03 0.47
CA THR A 178 12.40 -9.32 1.30
C THR A 178 12.73 -9.71 2.74
N GLY A 179 13.78 -10.50 2.97
CA GLY A 179 14.21 -10.87 4.32
C GLY A 179 14.70 -9.65 5.12
N ASN A 180 15.52 -8.81 4.47
CA ASN A 180 16.05 -7.58 5.05
C ASN A 180 14.90 -6.60 5.40
N ILE A 181 13.91 -6.45 4.52
CA ILE A 181 12.73 -5.58 4.73
C ILE A 181 12.01 -5.96 6.02
N LYS A 182 11.79 -7.26 6.24
CA LYS A 182 11.10 -7.74 7.44
C LYS A 182 11.92 -7.47 8.70
N ASN A 183 13.23 -7.69 8.66
CA ASN A 183 14.13 -7.49 9.80
C ASN A 183 14.26 -6.01 10.16
N ALA A 184 14.35 -5.13 9.16
CA ALA A 184 14.40 -3.68 9.34
C ALA A 184 13.04 -3.06 9.70
N ASN A 185 11.95 -3.83 9.60
CA ASN A 185 10.58 -3.33 9.70
C ASN A 185 10.30 -2.15 8.74
N CYS A 186 10.97 -2.12 7.59
CA CYS A 186 10.86 -1.09 6.58
C CYS A 186 9.66 -1.37 5.64
N LEU A 187 8.87 -0.36 5.29
CA LEU A 187 7.84 -0.45 4.25
C LEU A 187 8.48 -0.11 2.90
N VAL A 188 8.42 -1.02 1.92
CA VAL A 188 8.93 -0.75 0.57
C VAL A 188 7.78 -0.75 -0.42
N ILE A 189 7.58 0.38 -1.11
CA ILE A 189 6.51 0.60 -2.07
C ILE A 189 7.10 0.68 -3.47
N PHE A 190 6.66 -0.20 -4.36
CA PHE A 190 6.96 -0.13 -5.78
C PHE A 190 5.80 0.51 -6.53
N ILE A 191 6.06 1.60 -7.24
CA ILE A 191 5.14 2.13 -8.24
C ILE A 191 5.33 1.32 -9.52
N ASN A 192 4.22 0.98 -10.17
CA ASN A 192 4.26 0.23 -11.42
C ASN A 192 3.25 0.77 -12.43
N GLN A 193 3.51 0.52 -13.70
CA GLN A 193 2.66 0.93 -14.81
C GLN A 193 1.85 -0.25 -15.33
N ILE A 194 0.75 0.05 -16.01
CA ILE A 194 -0.02 -0.96 -16.75
C ILE A 194 0.58 -1.13 -18.15
N ARG A 195 0.60 -2.37 -18.62
CA ARG A 195 0.86 -2.79 -20.00
C ARG A 195 -0.25 -3.74 -20.45
N MET A 196 -0.40 -3.93 -21.75
CA MET A 196 -1.33 -4.90 -22.31
C MET A 196 -0.58 -6.16 -22.77
N LYS A 197 -1.12 -7.34 -22.45
CA LYS A 197 -0.69 -8.60 -23.04
C LYS A 197 -1.36 -8.77 -24.40
N ILE A 198 -0.55 -8.87 -25.45
CA ILE A 198 -1.05 -9.14 -26.80
C ILE A 198 -1.58 -10.59 -26.86
N GLY A 199 -2.72 -10.81 -27.53
CA GLY A 199 -3.28 -12.13 -27.78
C GLY A 199 -4.24 -12.68 -26.71
N VAL A 200 -4.53 -11.92 -25.65
CA VAL A 200 -5.54 -12.32 -24.65
C VAL A 200 -6.95 -12.05 -25.19
N MET A 201 -7.71 -13.12 -25.48
CA MET A 201 -9.10 -13.03 -25.96
C MET A 201 -10.14 -13.12 -24.82
N PHE A 202 -9.77 -13.68 -23.67
CA PHE A 202 -10.65 -13.83 -22.51
C PHE A 202 -10.00 -13.27 -21.25
N GLY A 203 -10.78 -12.59 -20.40
CA GLY A 203 -10.31 -11.96 -19.18
C GLY A 203 -9.69 -10.57 -19.41
N SER A 204 -8.97 -10.06 -18.40
CA SER A 204 -8.32 -8.76 -18.50
C SER A 204 -6.98 -8.87 -19.26
N PRO A 205 -6.74 -8.06 -20.32
CA PRO A 205 -5.44 -8.02 -20.99
C PRO A 205 -4.38 -7.25 -20.20
N GLU A 206 -4.76 -6.57 -19.12
CA GLU A 206 -3.84 -5.73 -18.35
C GLU A 206 -2.83 -6.57 -17.55
N THR A 207 -1.56 -6.16 -17.58
CA THR A 207 -0.48 -6.67 -16.75
C THR A 207 0.37 -5.53 -16.23
N THR A 208 1.23 -5.83 -15.25
CA THR A 208 2.24 -4.90 -14.73
C THR A 208 3.64 -5.27 -15.23
N THR A 209 4.54 -4.30 -15.25
CA THR A 209 5.94 -4.44 -15.70
C THR A 209 6.79 -5.17 -14.64
N GLY A 210 7.97 -5.69 -15.02
CA GLY A 210 8.90 -6.37 -14.10
C GLY A 210 8.63 -7.85 -13.85
N GLY A 211 7.77 -8.50 -14.64
CA GLY A 211 7.45 -9.93 -14.53
C GLY A 211 6.51 -10.27 -13.36
N ASN A 212 6.57 -11.51 -12.87
CA ASN A 212 5.61 -12.02 -11.88
C ASN A 212 6.08 -11.93 -10.43
N ALA A 213 7.39 -11.76 -10.17
CA ALA A 213 7.95 -11.84 -8.82
C ALA A 213 7.30 -10.84 -7.86
N LEU A 214 7.18 -9.57 -8.27
CA LEU A 214 6.57 -8.52 -7.44
C LEU A 214 5.14 -8.88 -7.03
N LYS A 215 4.35 -9.48 -7.93
CA LYS A 215 2.98 -9.91 -7.64
C LYS A 215 2.93 -10.91 -6.50
N PHE A 216 3.93 -11.78 -6.34
CA PHE A 216 4.00 -12.77 -5.26
C PHE A 216 4.55 -12.19 -3.94
N TYR A 217 5.63 -11.42 -4.03
CA TYR A 217 6.31 -10.81 -2.89
C TYR A 217 5.50 -9.68 -2.22
N ALA A 218 4.75 -8.91 -3.00
CA ALA A 218 3.87 -7.86 -2.47
C ALA A 218 2.85 -8.45 -1.48
N SER A 219 2.80 -7.87 -0.27
CA SER A 219 1.77 -8.18 0.73
C SER A 219 0.46 -7.46 0.43
N VAL A 220 0.56 -6.26 -0.15
CA VAL A 220 -0.58 -5.47 -0.61
C VAL A 220 -0.33 -5.06 -2.06
N ARG A 221 -1.36 -5.15 -2.90
CA ARG A 221 -1.34 -4.59 -4.26
C ARG A 221 -2.54 -3.67 -4.44
N LEU A 222 -2.30 -2.46 -4.91
CA LEU A 222 -3.30 -1.42 -5.11
C LEU A 222 -3.42 -1.09 -6.60
N ASP A 223 -4.64 -1.20 -7.14
CA ASP A 223 -5.01 -0.71 -8.47
C ASP A 223 -5.66 0.66 -8.31
N ILE A 224 -4.94 1.72 -8.68
CA ILE A 224 -5.39 3.11 -8.58
C ILE A 224 -5.79 3.66 -9.96
N ARG A 225 -7.00 4.22 -10.06
CA ARG A 225 -7.55 4.77 -11.31
C ARG A 225 -8.22 6.12 -11.08
N ARG A 226 -8.01 7.02 -12.03
CA ARG A 226 -8.85 8.22 -12.19
C ARG A 226 -10.19 7.81 -12.79
N THR A 227 -11.27 8.18 -12.12
CA THR A 227 -12.66 7.84 -12.50
C THR A 227 -13.45 9.05 -13.00
N GLY A 228 -12.98 10.27 -12.74
CA GLY A 228 -13.64 11.50 -13.12
C GLY A 228 -12.82 12.75 -12.80
N ALA A 229 -13.41 13.92 -13.01
CA ALA A 229 -12.82 15.22 -12.72
C ALA A 229 -13.57 15.87 -11.55
N VAL A 230 -12.83 16.52 -10.65
CA VAL A 230 -13.39 17.42 -9.64
C VAL A 230 -13.37 18.84 -10.22
N LYS A 231 -14.51 19.53 -10.19
CA LYS A 231 -14.66 20.87 -10.78
C LYS A 231 -15.12 21.91 -9.77
N GLU A 232 -14.60 23.12 -9.91
CA GLU A 232 -15.13 24.34 -9.30
C GLU A 232 -15.56 25.29 -10.43
N GLY A 233 -16.87 25.38 -10.69
CA GLY A 233 -17.37 26.01 -11.91
C GLY A 233 -16.93 25.26 -13.16
N ASP A 234 -16.24 25.94 -14.07
CA ASP A 234 -15.71 25.37 -15.31
C ASP A 234 -14.28 24.81 -15.17
N GLU A 235 -13.58 25.13 -14.08
CA GLU A 235 -12.20 24.74 -13.85
C GLU A 235 -12.09 23.33 -13.25
N VAL A 236 -11.18 22.50 -13.79
CA VAL A 236 -10.88 21.18 -13.23
C VAL A 236 -9.79 21.34 -12.16
N VAL A 237 -10.19 21.22 -10.90
CA VAL A 237 -9.32 21.42 -9.73
C VAL A 237 -8.76 20.11 -9.16
N GLY A 238 -9.18 18.96 -9.69
CA GLY A 238 -8.74 17.66 -9.19
C GLY A 238 -9.28 16.45 -9.95
N SER A 239 -8.99 15.27 -9.40
CA SER A 239 -9.36 13.96 -9.94
C SER A 239 -10.19 13.17 -8.94
N GLU A 240 -11.33 12.65 -9.39
CA GLU A 240 -12.04 11.59 -8.67
C GLU A 240 -11.24 10.30 -8.84
N THR A 241 -10.87 9.66 -7.74
CA THR A 241 -9.89 8.57 -7.71
C THR A 241 -10.47 7.36 -7.00
N ARG A 242 -10.32 6.19 -7.61
CA ARG A 242 -10.69 4.91 -7.01
C ARG A 242 -9.45 4.06 -6.83
N VAL A 243 -9.30 3.46 -5.66
CA VAL A 243 -8.23 2.50 -5.35
C VAL A 243 -8.84 1.17 -4.95
N LYS A 244 -8.52 0.09 -5.66
CA LYS A 244 -8.91 -1.27 -5.33
C LYS A 244 -7.75 -2.02 -4.68
N VAL A 245 -8.01 -2.68 -3.55
CA VAL A 245 -7.05 -3.56 -2.87
C VAL A 245 -7.09 -4.94 -3.53
N VAL A 246 -6.42 -5.11 -4.67
CA VAL A 246 -6.47 -6.35 -5.46
C VAL A 246 -5.73 -7.52 -4.82
N LYS A 247 -4.86 -7.25 -3.85
CA LYS A 247 -4.21 -8.26 -3.01
C LYS A 247 -4.02 -7.70 -1.61
N ASN A 248 -4.31 -8.51 -0.60
CA ASN A 248 -4.09 -8.16 0.80
C ASN A 248 -3.73 -9.43 1.59
N LYS A 249 -2.54 -9.46 2.19
CA LYS A 249 -2.06 -10.54 3.07
C LYS A 249 -2.20 -10.24 4.57
N VAL A 250 -2.77 -9.08 4.92
CA VAL A 250 -2.88 -8.60 6.32
C VAL A 250 -4.33 -8.36 6.76
N ALA A 251 -5.26 -8.27 5.81
CA ALA A 251 -6.71 -8.26 6.03
C ALA A 251 -7.42 -8.81 4.77
N PRO A 252 -8.76 -8.96 4.77
CA PRO A 252 -9.50 -9.38 3.57
C PRO A 252 -9.22 -8.49 2.34
N PRO A 253 -8.95 -9.08 1.16
CA PRO A 253 -8.73 -8.32 -0.08
C PRO A 253 -10.03 -7.82 -0.73
N PHE A 254 -9.91 -7.17 -1.88
CA PHE A 254 -10.98 -6.75 -2.80
C PHE A 254 -11.91 -5.64 -2.31
N ARG A 255 -11.61 -5.03 -1.16
CA ARG A 255 -12.18 -3.74 -0.78
C ARG A 255 -11.66 -2.64 -1.70
N GLN A 256 -12.40 -1.55 -1.78
CA GLN A 256 -12.02 -0.37 -2.55
C GLN A 256 -12.32 0.91 -1.76
N ALA A 257 -11.61 1.98 -2.11
CA ALA A 257 -11.82 3.33 -1.60
C ALA A 257 -12.02 4.28 -2.76
N GLU A 258 -12.87 5.28 -2.57
CA GLU A 258 -13.12 6.37 -3.50
C GLU A 258 -12.86 7.69 -2.78
N PHE A 259 -12.05 8.54 -3.38
CA PHE A 259 -11.66 9.83 -2.80
C PHE A 259 -11.22 10.80 -3.89
N GLN A 260 -11.12 12.07 -3.51
CA GLN A 260 -10.70 13.14 -4.41
C GLN A 260 -9.21 13.42 -4.20
N ILE A 261 -8.47 13.61 -5.30
CA ILE A 261 -7.14 14.20 -5.29
C ILE A 261 -7.26 15.61 -5.84
N LEU A 262 -7.03 16.62 -5.01
CA LEU A 262 -7.02 18.02 -5.42
C LEU A 262 -5.61 18.42 -5.86
N TYR A 263 -5.49 19.07 -7.02
CA TYR A 263 -4.19 19.46 -7.56
C TYR A 263 -3.51 20.49 -6.64
N GLY A 264 -2.24 20.26 -6.32
CA GLY A 264 -1.47 21.08 -5.40
C GLY A 264 -1.86 20.98 -3.92
N LYS A 265 -2.82 20.11 -3.55
CA LYS A 265 -3.23 19.88 -2.15
C LYS A 265 -3.17 18.43 -1.71
N GLY A 266 -3.28 17.49 -2.66
CA GLY A 266 -3.24 16.06 -2.39
C GLY A 266 -4.60 15.43 -2.14
N ILE A 267 -4.61 14.33 -1.38
CA ILE A 267 -5.83 13.59 -1.07
C ILE A 267 -6.72 14.45 -0.17
N TYR A 268 -7.99 14.60 -0.54
CA TYR A 268 -8.94 15.43 0.17
C TYR A 268 -9.60 14.70 1.34
N LEU A 269 -8.81 14.47 2.39
CA LEU A 269 -9.20 13.73 3.60
C LEU A 269 -10.52 14.23 4.21
N ASN A 270 -10.69 15.56 4.32
CA ASN A 270 -11.91 16.13 4.90
C ASN A 270 -13.16 15.76 4.10
N GLY A 271 -13.05 15.64 2.77
CA GLY A 271 -14.13 15.17 1.92
C GLY A 271 -14.53 13.73 2.22
N GLU A 272 -13.54 12.86 2.46
CA GLU A 272 -13.77 11.47 2.87
C GLU A 272 -14.41 11.38 4.26
N ILE A 273 -13.93 12.18 5.21
CA ILE A 273 -14.47 12.21 6.58
C ILE A 273 -15.94 12.61 6.55
N VAL A 274 -16.34 13.62 5.77
CA VAL A 274 -17.75 14.01 5.65
C VAL A 274 -18.60 12.86 5.11
N ASP A 275 -18.16 12.20 4.03
CA ASP A 275 -18.94 11.12 3.42
C ASP A 275 -19.07 9.91 4.35
N LEU A 276 -17.97 9.49 4.99
CA LEU A 276 -17.95 8.39 5.93
C LEU A 276 -18.73 8.72 7.22
N ALA A 277 -18.65 9.96 7.70
CA ALA A 277 -19.40 10.39 8.88
C ALA A 277 -20.90 10.37 8.63
N VAL A 278 -21.36 10.77 7.44
CA VAL A 278 -22.78 10.65 7.06
C VAL A 278 -23.18 9.19 6.90
N LEU A 279 -22.37 8.39 6.19
CA LEU A 279 -22.65 6.97 5.97
C LEU A 279 -22.81 6.18 7.28
N HIS A 280 -22.02 6.54 8.30
CA HIS A 280 -22.02 5.84 9.58
C HIS A 280 -22.83 6.52 10.69
N GLY A 281 -23.55 7.60 10.38
CA GLY A 281 -24.48 8.27 11.29
C GLY A 281 -23.82 9.17 12.34
N PHE A 282 -22.56 9.56 12.16
CA PHE A 282 -21.88 10.54 13.02
C PHE A 282 -22.23 11.98 12.64
N VAL A 283 -22.51 12.23 11.36
CA VAL A 283 -23.00 13.52 10.84
C VAL A 283 -24.38 13.30 10.25
N GLU A 284 -25.34 14.12 10.67
CA GLU A 284 -26.70 14.08 10.17
C GLU A 284 -26.82 14.91 8.89
N LYS A 285 -27.50 14.37 7.87
CA LYS A 285 -27.77 15.07 6.61
C LYS A 285 -29.28 15.30 6.46
N SER A 286 -29.70 16.56 6.57
CA SER A 286 -31.08 17.01 6.38
C SER A 286 -31.20 17.86 5.11
N GLY A 287 -31.55 17.24 3.99
CA GLY A 287 -31.55 17.87 2.67
C GLY A 287 -30.12 18.25 2.25
N ALA A 288 -29.87 19.55 2.07
CA ALA A 288 -28.54 20.08 1.77
C ALA A 288 -27.71 20.40 3.03
N TRP A 289 -28.30 20.37 4.23
CA TRP A 289 -27.64 20.73 5.47
C TRP A 289 -27.00 19.53 6.16
N TYR A 290 -25.78 19.73 6.67
CA TYR A 290 -25.02 18.76 7.45
C TYR A 290 -24.89 19.28 8.88
N SER A 291 -25.11 18.40 9.86
CA SER A 291 -25.05 18.72 11.29
C SER A 291 -24.21 17.69 12.05
N TYR A 292 -23.41 18.16 13.01
CA TYR A 292 -22.64 17.33 13.94
C TYR A 292 -23.03 17.70 15.37
N GLN A 293 -23.44 16.73 16.18
CA GLN A 293 -23.87 16.94 17.58
C GLN A 293 -24.90 18.08 17.72
N GLY A 294 -25.91 18.10 16.83
CA GLY A 294 -26.96 19.13 16.80
C GLY A 294 -26.55 20.49 16.22
N SER A 295 -25.26 20.74 15.98
CA SER A 295 -24.75 21.99 15.40
C SER A 295 -24.59 21.88 13.89
N LYS A 296 -25.06 22.87 13.14
CA LYS A 296 -24.90 22.91 11.68
C LYS A 296 -23.43 23.17 11.32
N ILE A 297 -22.84 22.28 10.51
CA ILE A 297 -21.44 22.38 10.07
C ILE A 297 -21.30 22.92 8.65
N GLY A 298 -22.36 22.86 7.83
CA GLY A 298 -22.32 23.42 6.48
C GLY A 298 -23.51 23.03 5.61
N GLN A 299 -23.71 23.79 4.53
CA GLN A 299 -24.66 23.47 3.47
C GLN A 299 -23.90 22.86 2.28
N GLY A 300 -24.07 21.56 2.05
CA GLY A 300 -23.37 20.78 1.03
C GLY A 300 -21.98 20.30 1.47
N LYS A 301 -21.50 19.22 0.83
CA LYS A 301 -20.24 18.53 1.16
C LYS A 301 -19.04 19.48 1.19
N ALA A 302 -18.92 20.37 0.20
CA ALA A 302 -17.79 21.30 0.10
C ALA A 302 -17.69 22.24 1.32
N ASN A 303 -18.81 22.83 1.74
CA ASN A 303 -18.83 23.72 2.92
C ASN A 303 -18.60 22.94 4.21
N SER A 304 -19.15 21.73 4.34
CA SER A 304 -18.90 20.87 5.50
C SER A 304 -17.42 20.44 5.60
N ALA A 305 -16.79 20.10 4.48
CA ALA A 305 -15.39 19.71 4.46
C ALA A 305 -14.45 20.91 4.70
N LYS A 306 -14.85 22.12 4.27
CA LYS A 306 -14.18 23.38 4.64
C LYS A 306 -14.30 23.65 6.14
N PHE A 307 -15.49 23.49 6.73
CA PHE A 307 -15.68 23.60 8.18
C PHE A 307 -14.75 22.67 8.95
N LEU A 308 -14.59 21.42 8.52
CA LEU A 308 -13.64 20.49 9.16
C LEU A 308 -12.18 20.92 8.99
N ALA A 309 -11.83 21.64 7.91
CA ALA A 309 -10.50 22.21 7.75
C ALA A 309 -10.24 23.32 8.77
N ASP A 310 -11.26 24.17 9.00
CA ASP A 310 -11.19 25.29 9.93
C ASP A 310 -11.30 24.85 11.40
N ASN A 311 -11.78 23.62 11.67
CA ASN A 311 -12.02 23.06 13.01
C ASN A 311 -11.33 21.68 13.16
N PRO A 312 -9.98 21.65 13.26
CA PRO A 312 -9.19 20.42 13.22
C PRO A 312 -9.46 19.47 14.40
N GLU A 313 -9.89 19.98 15.55
CA GLU A 313 -10.30 19.18 16.71
C GLU A 313 -11.58 18.37 16.45
N ILE A 314 -12.57 18.97 15.79
CA ILE A 314 -13.78 18.25 15.36
C ILE A 314 -13.44 17.23 14.28
N CYS A 315 -12.59 17.61 13.32
CA CYS A 315 -12.13 16.71 12.27
C CYS A 315 -11.44 15.46 12.85
N LYS A 316 -10.50 15.64 13.78
CA LYS A 316 -9.82 14.53 14.50
C LYS A 316 -10.79 13.67 15.31
N ALA A 317 -11.78 14.27 15.96
CA ALA A 317 -12.78 13.54 16.73
C ALA A 317 -13.64 12.64 15.82
N LEU A 318 -14.10 13.16 14.68
CA LEU A 318 -14.84 12.39 13.68
C LEU A 318 -13.98 11.28 13.07
N GLU A 319 -12.75 11.60 12.65
CA GLU A 319 -11.83 10.60 12.13
C GLU A 319 -11.62 9.46 13.13
N LYS A 320 -11.38 9.78 14.41
CA LYS A 320 -11.21 8.79 15.47
C LYS A 320 -12.47 7.92 15.63
N GLN A 321 -13.66 8.51 15.70
CA GLN A 321 -14.91 7.75 15.81
C GLN A 321 -15.12 6.79 14.62
N ILE A 322 -14.78 7.24 13.41
CA ILE A 322 -14.87 6.43 12.19
C ILE A 322 -13.85 5.27 12.25
N ARG A 323 -12.59 5.55 12.61
CA ARG A 323 -11.55 4.52 12.77
C ARG A 323 -11.93 3.52 13.86
N ASP A 324 -12.39 3.96 15.02
CA ASP A 324 -12.81 3.08 16.12
C ASP A 324 -13.98 2.18 15.68
N LYS A 325 -14.93 2.69 14.90
CA LYS A 325 -16.05 1.88 14.40
C LYS A 325 -15.64 0.85 13.33
N LEU A 326 -14.70 1.20 12.46
CA LEU A 326 -14.41 0.43 11.23
C LEU A 326 -13.10 -0.37 11.26
N LEU A 327 -12.19 -0.07 12.18
CA LEU A 327 -10.88 -0.70 12.33
C LEU A 327 -10.68 -1.43 13.65
N THR A 328 -11.60 -1.33 14.63
CA THR A 328 -11.45 -2.06 15.90
C THR A 328 -11.36 -3.57 15.65
N PRO A 329 -10.34 -4.27 16.18
CA PRO A 329 -10.24 -5.73 16.12
C PRO A 329 -11.38 -6.37 16.92
N GLY A 330 -12.52 -6.55 16.26
CA GLY A 330 -13.71 -7.17 16.81
C GLY A 330 -13.56 -8.69 16.90
N VAL A 331 -13.16 -9.15 18.08
CA VAL A 331 -13.75 -10.26 18.85
C VAL A 331 -13.98 -11.59 18.11
N ASP A 332 -13.27 -12.62 18.57
CA ASP A 332 -13.54 -14.05 18.33
C ASP A 332 -15.03 -14.37 18.12
N THR A 333 -15.43 -14.68 16.88
CA THR A 333 -16.62 -15.50 16.63
C THR A 333 -16.28 -16.97 16.87
N LYS A 334 -15.91 -17.31 18.11
CA LYS A 334 -16.14 -18.66 18.62
C LYS A 334 -17.64 -18.77 18.93
N ALA A 335 -18.41 -19.23 17.94
CA ALA A 335 -19.70 -19.94 18.05
C ALA A 335 -20.64 -19.58 16.88
N VAL A 336 -20.43 -20.21 15.73
CA VAL A 336 -21.57 -20.72 14.95
C VAL A 336 -21.23 -22.17 14.64
N GLY A 337 -21.74 -23.05 15.48
CA GLY A 337 -21.72 -24.48 15.25
C GLY A 337 -22.64 -24.85 14.08
N SER A 338 -22.22 -25.90 13.38
CA SER A 338 -23.06 -26.87 12.67
C SER A 338 -24.16 -26.30 11.75
N ARG A 339 -23.88 -26.28 10.45
CA ARG A 339 -24.78 -26.91 9.48
C ARG A 339 -24.03 -27.34 8.22
N GLU A 340 -24.41 -28.54 7.80
CA GLU A 340 -23.77 -29.41 6.82
C GLU A 340 -24.00 -28.99 5.36
N ALA A 341 -23.05 -29.45 4.54
CA ALA A 341 -23.19 -30.08 3.23
C ALA A 341 -23.49 -29.25 1.96
N ALA A 342 -22.53 -29.41 1.05
CA ALA A 342 -22.67 -29.70 -0.39
C ALA A 342 -22.98 -28.55 -1.33
N VAL A 343 -21.94 -28.05 -2.03
CA VAL A 343 -21.86 -28.11 -3.50
C VAL A 343 -20.38 -28.29 -3.89
N ALA A 344 -20.09 -29.37 -4.63
CA ALA A 344 -18.84 -29.66 -5.31
C ALA A 344 -18.99 -29.34 -6.82
N ASP A 345 -17.86 -29.34 -7.53
CA ASP A 345 -17.67 -29.08 -8.98
C ASP A 345 -17.76 -27.62 -9.44
N ASP A 346 -16.59 -27.00 -9.66
CA ASP A 346 -16.07 -26.90 -11.03
C ASP A 346 -14.64 -26.31 -11.05
N MET A 347 -13.88 -26.67 -12.09
CA MET A 347 -12.57 -26.14 -12.52
C MET A 347 -11.29 -26.78 -11.94
N ALA A 348 -11.11 -28.07 -12.26
CA ALA A 348 -9.79 -28.60 -12.63
C ALA A 348 -9.68 -28.59 -14.17
N GLU A 349 -8.51 -28.14 -14.67
CA GLU A 349 -7.93 -28.28 -16.03
C GLU A 349 -7.39 -26.94 -16.55
N ALA A 350 -6.07 -26.77 -16.44
CA ALA A 350 -5.24 -26.05 -17.40
C ALA A 350 -3.77 -26.38 -17.10
N ASP A 351 -3.34 -27.43 -17.79
CA ASP A 351 -2.01 -27.61 -18.38
C ASP A 351 -0.81 -27.87 -17.47
N ALA A 352 -0.57 -29.17 -17.31
CA ALA A 352 0.76 -29.73 -17.45
C ALA A 352 1.05 -29.91 -18.96
N ASP A 353 2.06 -29.20 -19.48
CA ASP A 353 2.93 -29.65 -20.58
C ASP A 353 4.17 -28.74 -20.67
N ILE A 354 5.34 -29.38 -20.48
CA ILE A 354 6.75 -28.92 -20.64
C ILE A 354 7.37 -28.08 -19.51
#